data_AF-A0A5E7Z461-F1
#
_entry.id   AF-A0A5E7Z461-F1
#
_cell.length_a   1.000
_cell.length_b   1.000
_cell.length_c   1.000
_cell.angle_alpha   90.00
_cell.angle_beta   90.00
_cell.angle_gamma   90.00
#
_symmetry.space_group_name_H-M   'P 1'
#
loop_
_entity.id
_entity.type
_entity.pdbx_description
1 polymer ?
#
loop_
_entity_poly.entity_id
_entity_poly.type
_entity_poly.pdbx_seq_one_letter_code
_entity_poly.pdbx_strand_id
1 'polypeptide(L)'
;MSKPVITISPYGGGSPLPGLNALSSLKIGASYHEQRDCRHPLGVYNISIGRICDKVAKCADKLEAYWRIPGDLDSVESFGSVISDIVDYLDLTIYAAAEHVDDLEVITKTLYKTDREAAKSLDIKRFKKAIKPLRDETSMIANTIKHTHGRLRIYQTELGHAGNITRLVGFFIEGWENGGIAPHPLLHSGGKTVISVTSFLWNVLTYVGEMSVALAEFLTRINASDPDVVDVCDTPNFRKAAMKLARLPLYSFDDDHPFRRVRWVIKPDDEMRVEADSGIYGSLLTRWSKSSDGQIGRSIVLYAGDGATKMIRIAHPTKASINRWD
;
A
#
# COMPACT_ATOMS: atom_id res chain seq x y z
N MET A 1 11.95 -0.34 -21.90
CA MET A 1 10.80 0.56 -21.70
C MET A 1 11.03 1.38 -20.45
N SER A 2 10.69 2.66 -20.43
CA SER A 2 10.76 3.49 -19.22
C SER A 2 9.74 3.01 -18.17
N LYS A 3 10.10 3.08 -16.88
CA LYS A 3 9.17 2.77 -15.78
C LYS A 3 7.98 3.76 -15.82
N PRO A 4 6.73 3.32 -15.55
CA PRO A 4 5.63 4.23 -15.30
C PRO A 4 5.98 5.23 -14.20
N VAL A 5 5.43 6.45 -14.27
CA VAL A 5 5.76 7.55 -13.35
C VAL A 5 4.52 8.00 -12.60
N ILE A 6 4.58 8.02 -11.26
CA ILE A 6 3.58 8.65 -10.40
C ILE A 6 4.19 9.94 -9.85
N THR A 7 3.58 11.08 -10.15
CA THR A 7 4.08 12.40 -9.73
C THR A 7 3.18 13.01 -8.66
N ILE A 8 3.76 13.33 -7.51
CA ILE A 8 3.10 14.13 -6.48
C ILE A 8 3.55 15.57 -6.64
N SER A 9 2.60 16.43 -7.04
CA SER A 9 2.80 17.87 -7.22
C SER A 9 2.19 18.66 -6.04
N PRO A 10 2.55 19.95 -5.90
CA PRO A 10 1.86 20.88 -5.00
C PRO A 10 0.37 21.02 -5.30
N TYR A 11 -0.35 21.68 -4.40
CA TYR A 11 -1.78 21.98 -4.59
C TYR A 11 -2.02 22.62 -5.97
N GLY A 12 -3.02 22.09 -6.70
CA GLY A 12 -3.34 22.52 -8.06
C GLY A 12 -2.46 21.92 -9.18
N GLY A 13 -1.43 21.13 -8.85
CA GLY A 13 -0.47 20.57 -9.81
C GLY A 13 -0.92 19.31 -10.58
N GLY A 14 -2.24 19.06 -10.68
CA GLY A 14 -2.79 17.89 -11.36
C GLY A 14 -2.96 16.65 -10.49
N SER A 15 -4.00 15.85 -10.76
CA SER A 15 -4.18 14.54 -10.13
C SER A 15 -3.13 13.53 -10.60
N PRO A 16 -2.44 12.79 -9.71
CA PRO A 16 -1.70 11.59 -10.06
C PRO A 16 -2.61 10.41 -10.43
N LEU A 17 -3.93 10.55 -10.29
CA LEU A 17 -4.93 9.50 -10.48
C LEU A 17 -5.78 9.79 -11.73
N PRO A 18 -5.35 9.37 -12.93
CA PRO A 18 -6.08 9.68 -14.18
C PRO A 18 -7.50 9.09 -14.22
N GLY A 19 -7.75 7.99 -13.49
CA GLY A 19 -9.09 7.42 -13.36
C GLY A 19 -10.06 8.36 -12.63
N LEU A 20 -9.57 9.20 -11.72
CA LEU A 20 -10.40 10.23 -11.08
C LEU A 20 -10.85 11.27 -12.10
N ASN A 21 -9.91 11.77 -12.90
CA ASN A 21 -10.19 12.77 -13.93
C ASN A 21 -11.15 12.23 -15.00
N ALA A 22 -10.99 10.96 -15.40
CA ALA A 22 -11.90 10.33 -16.34
C ALA A 22 -13.30 10.09 -15.76
N LEU A 23 -13.40 9.83 -14.44
CA LEU A 23 -14.68 9.67 -13.76
C LEU A 23 -15.39 11.01 -13.51
N SER A 24 -14.66 12.10 -13.29
CA SER A 24 -15.24 13.44 -13.14
C SER A 24 -15.79 13.97 -14.46
N SER A 25 -15.25 13.51 -15.59
CA SER A 25 -15.70 13.86 -16.94
C SER A 25 -16.67 12.85 -17.56
N LEU A 26 -17.33 12.01 -16.76
CA LEU A 26 -18.31 11.06 -17.26
C LEU A 26 -19.44 11.77 -18.03
N LYS A 27 -19.72 11.29 -19.25
CA LYS A 27 -20.80 11.81 -20.08
C LYS A 27 -22.15 11.54 -19.41
N ILE A 28 -23.09 12.46 -19.61
CA ILE A 28 -24.47 12.29 -19.17
C ILE A 28 -25.04 11.00 -19.77
N GLY A 29 -25.55 10.11 -18.91
CA GLY A 29 -26.09 8.81 -19.31
C GLY A 29 -25.06 7.72 -19.62
N ALA A 30 -23.77 7.96 -19.40
CA ALA A 30 -22.74 6.93 -19.58
C ALA A 30 -22.77 5.81 -18.52
N SER A 31 -23.37 6.08 -17.36
CA SER A 31 -23.52 5.10 -16.28
C SER A 31 -24.99 4.79 -16.01
N TYR A 32 -25.26 3.55 -15.60
CA TYR A 32 -26.57 3.02 -15.23
C TYR A 32 -26.70 2.84 -13.72
N HIS A 33 -26.02 3.68 -12.93
CA HIS A 33 -25.91 3.47 -11.48
C HIS A 33 -27.26 3.58 -10.77
N GLU A 34 -28.12 4.51 -11.18
CA GLU A 34 -29.49 4.67 -10.65
C GLU A 34 -30.35 3.43 -10.95
N GLN A 35 -30.32 2.92 -12.18
CA GLN A 35 -31.09 1.72 -12.58
C GLN A 35 -30.60 0.45 -11.87
N ARG A 36 -29.37 0.50 -11.33
CA ARG A 36 -28.72 -0.60 -10.63
C ARG A 36 -28.71 -0.41 -9.11
N ASP A 37 -29.45 0.57 -8.60
CA ASP A 37 -29.56 0.90 -7.18
C ASP A 37 -28.19 1.02 -6.48
N CYS A 38 -27.27 1.75 -7.11
CA CYS A 38 -25.92 1.93 -6.60
C CYS A 38 -25.46 3.38 -6.72
N ARG A 39 -24.44 3.72 -5.95
CA ARG A 39 -23.87 5.08 -5.94
C ARG A 39 -23.23 5.42 -7.28
N HIS A 40 -23.20 6.71 -7.60
CA HIS A 40 -22.49 7.22 -8.77
C HIS A 40 -21.02 6.75 -8.80
N PRO A 41 -20.47 6.33 -9.95
CA PRO A 41 -19.11 5.78 -10.06
C PRO A 41 -18.01 6.66 -9.44
N LEU A 42 -18.05 7.97 -9.70
CA LEU A 42 -17.14 8.93 -9.10
C LEU A 42 -17.21 8.94 -7.56
N GLY A 43 -18.42 8.81 -7.01
CA GLY A 43 -18.63 8.78 -5.56
C GLY A 43 -18.05 7.51 -4.93
N VAL A 44 -18.24 6.35 -5.57
CA VAL A 44 -17.63 5.09 -5.14
C VAL A 44 -16.10 5.21 -5.15
N TYR A 45 -15.53 5.72 -6.24
CA TYR A 45 -14.07 5.87 -6.38
C TYR A 45 -13.49 6.81 -5.32
N ASN A 46 -14.09 7.98 -5.10
CA ASN A 46 -13.63 8.95 -4.11
C ASN A 46 -13.65 8.40 -2.68
N ILE A 47 -14.73 7.69 -2.30
CA ILE A 47 -14.82 7.05 -0.98
C ILE A 47 -13.72 6.00 -0.84
N SER A 48 -13.55 5.18 -1.86
CA SER A 48 -12.59 4.08 -1.86
C SER A 48 -11.14 4.57 -1.72
N ILE A 49 -10.74 5.55 -2.54
CA ILE A 49 -9.43 6.21 -2.48
C ILE A 49 -9.24 6.93 -1.14
N GLY A 50 -10.26 7.64 -0.65
CA GLY A 50 -10.20 8.32 0.64
C GLY A 50 -9.93 7.34 1.78
N ARG A 51 -10.63 6.20 1.81
CA ARG A 51 -10.46 5.15 2.83
C ARG A 51 -9.07 4.55 2.80
N ILE A 52 -8.59 4.11 1.64
CA ILE A 52 -7.27 3.48 1.55
C ILE A 52 -6.14 4.45 1.92
N CYS A 53 -6.22 5.70 1.45
CA CYS A 53 -5.23 6.72 1.77
C CYS A 53 -5.26 7.12 3.26
N ASP A 54 -6.44 7.18 3.90
CA ASP A 54 -6.57 7.40 5.35
C ASP A 54 -5.86 6.31 6.15
N LYS A 55 -6.05 5.03 5.79
CA LYS A 55 -5.42 3.91 6.52
C LYS A 55 -3.91 3.87 6.32
N VAL A 56 -3.43 4.10 5.09
CA VAL A 56 -2.00 4.22 4.80
C VAL A 56 -1.39 5.38 5.60
N ALA A 57 -2.00 6.56 5.58
CA ALA A 57 -1.49 7.72 6.30
C ALA A 57 -1.43 7.49 7.82
N LYS A 58 -2.47 6.89 8.41
CA LYS A 58 -2.50 6.56 9.84
C LYS A 58 -1.47 5.49 10.20
N CYS A 59 -1.29 4.46 9.37
CA CYS A 59 -0.21 3.49 9.56
C CYS A 59 1.17 4.16 9.52
N ALA A 60 1.36 5.08 8.58
CA ALA A 60 2.60 5.84 8.45
C ALA A 60 2.87 6.73 9.67
N ASP A 61 1.84 7.41 10.21
CA ASP A 61 1.96 8.20 11.44
C ASP A 61 2.39 7.34 12.64
N LYS A 62 1.85 6.11 12.76
CA LYS A 62 2.23 5.19 13.84
C LYS A 62 3.64 4.64 13.70
N LEU A 63 4.04 4.34 12.47
CA LEU A 63 5.43 3.98 12.16
C LEU A 63 6.39 5.13 12.47
N GLU A 64 6.05 6.37 12.10
CA GLU A 64 6.86 7.54 12.42
C GLU A 64 7.01 7.72 13.94
N ALA A 65 5.91 7.57 14.68
CA ALA A 65 5.94 7.59 16.14
C ALA A 65 6.85 6.49 16.71
N TYR A 66 6.78 5.27 16.15
CA TYR A 66 7.66 4.17 16.55
C TYR A 66 9.14 4.51 16.39
N TRP A 67 9.54 5.15 15.28
CA TRP A 67 10.92 5.56 15.02
C TRP A 67 11.41 6.71 15.90
N ARG A 68 10.50 7.53 16.43
CA ARG A 68 10.85 8.64 17.34
C ARG A 68 11.08 8.22 18.78
N ILE A 69 10.62 7.02 19.17
CA ILE A 69 10.86 6.52 20.53
C ILE A 69 12.37 6.17 20.65
N PRO A 70 13.10 6.78 21.59
CA PRO A 70 14.49 6.46 21.83
C PRO A 70 14.60 5.06 22.47
N GLY A 71 15.69 4.35 22.20
CA GLY A 71 15.98 3.05 22.79
C GLY A 71 16.28 1.97 21.75
N ASP A 72 16.82 0.87 22.27
CA ASP A 72 17.08 -0.38 21.56
C ASP A 72 15.85 -1.31 21.62
N LEU A 73 15.99 -2.52 21.09
CA LEU A 73 14.93 -3.54 21.15
C LEU A 73 14.66 -4.08 22.56
N ASP A 74 15.43 -3.72 23.60
CA ASP A 74 15.19 -4.19 24.98
C ASP A 74 14.07 -3.40 25.69
N SER A 75 13.71 -2.24 25.16
CA SER A 75 12.62 -1.41 25.71
C SER A 75 11.23 -1.84 25.20
N VAL A 76 10.97 -3.14 25.05
CA VAL A 76 9.75 -3.71 24.40
C VAL A 76 8.46 -3.15 24.97
N GLU A 77 8.37 -2.94 26.29
CA GLU A 77 7.18 -2.38 26.96
C GLU A 77 6.86 -0.96 26.46
N SER A 78 7.88 -0.19 26.09
CA SER A 78 7.71 1.19 25.60
C SER A 78 7.11 1.26 24.18
N PHE A 79 7.13 0.16 23.43
CA PHE A 79 6.61 0.09 22.06
C PHE A 79 5.25 -0.61 21.95
N GLY A 80 4.78 -1.29 23.01
CA GLY A 80 3.66 -2.22 22.93
C GLY A 80 2.39 -1.63 22.33
N SER A 81 1.97 -0.44 22.79
CA SER A 81 0.78 0.24 22.26
C SER A 81 0.96 0.71 20.81
N VAL A 82 2.11 1.27 20.47
CA VAL A 82 2.39 1.76 19.11
C VAL A 82 2.47 0.61 18.11
N ILE A 83 3.02 -0.53 18.51
CA ILE A 83 3.07 -1.73 17.67
C ILE A 83 1.68 -2.31 17.46
N SER A 84 0.83 -2.36 18.50
CA SER A 84 -0.56 -2.77 18.33
C SER A 84 -1.27 -1.87 17.31
N ASP A 85 -1.10 -0.55 17.42
CA ASP A 85 -1.67 0.39 16.46
C ASP A 85 -1.15 0.17 15.02
N ILE A 86 0.14 -0.16 14.86
CA ILE A 86 0.72 -0.49 13.54
C ILE A 86 0.04 -1.73 12.95
N VAL A 87 -0.14 -2.78 13.75
CA VAL A 87 -0.83 -4.01 13.32
C VAL A 87 -2.26 -3.69 12.90
N ASP A 88 -3.01 -2.95 13.72
CA ASP A 88 -4.40 -2.61 13.45
C ASP A 88 -4.53 -1.80 12.14
N TYR A 89 -3.67 -0.80 11.92
CA TYR A 89 -3.71 -0.02 10.69
C TYR A 89 -3.19 -0.77 9.47
N LEU A 90 -2.29 -1.76 9.63
CA LEU A 90 -1.91 -2.65 8.54
C LEU A 90 -3.08 -3.53 8.11
N ASP A 91 -3.77 -4.16 9.06
CA ASP A 91 -4.97 -4.97 8.79
C ASP A 91 -6.06 -4.12 8.12
N LEU A 92 -6.34 -2.92 8.65
CA LEU A 92 -7.29 -2.00 8.02
C LEU A 92 -6.87 -1.57 6.62
N THR A 93 -5.57 -1.41 6.36
CA THR A 93 -5.06 -1.07 5.03
C THR A 93 -5.25 -2.23 4.05
N ILE A 94 -4.99 -3.47 4.48
CA ILE A 94 -5.22 -4.69 3.69
C ILE A 94 -6.69 -4.79 3.29
N TYR A 95 -7.61 -4.61 4.24
CA TYR A 95 -9.05 -4.67 3.97
C TYR A 95 -9.49 -3.52 3.04
N ALA A 96 -9.03 -2.30 3.28
CA ALA A 96 -9.34 -1.17 2.41
C ALA A 96 -8.81 -1.37 0.97
N ALA A 97 -7.65 -2.00 0.81
CA ALA A 97 -7.09 -2.33 -0.50
C ALA A 97 -7.93 -3.40 -1.23
N ALA A 98 -8.34 -4.46 -0.53
CA ALA A 98 -9.25 -5.47 -1.10
C ALA A 98 -10.61 -4.88 -1.49
N GLU A 99 -11.22 -4.07 -0.62
CA GLU A 99 -12.48 -3.38 -0.93
C GLU A 99 -12.35 -2.43 -2.12
N HIS A 100 -11.20 -1.76 -2.28
CA HIS A 100 -10.96 -0.89 -3.44
C HIS A 100 -11.03 -1.66 -4.77
N VAL A 101 -10.54 -2.89 -4.80
CA VAL A 101 -10.66 -3.74 -5.98
C VAL A 101 -12.11 -4.08 -6.29
N ASP A 102 -12.90 -4.43 -5.27
CA ASP A 102 -14.32 -4.73 -5.43
C ASP A 102 -15.10 -3.49 -5.89
N ASP A 103 -14.81 -2.32 -5.31
CA ASP A 103 -15.37 -1.03 -5.70
C ASP A 103 -15.11 -0.71 -7.18
N LEU A 104 -13.90 -0.97 -7.67
CA LEU A 104 -13.54 -0.82 -9.07
C LEU A 104 -14.31 -1.80 -9.98
N GLU A 105 -14.47 -3.05 -9.56
CA GLU A 105 -15.31 -3.99 -10.31
C GLU A 105 -16.77 -3.54 -10.36
N VAL A 106 -17.30 -2.97 -9.26
CA VAL A 106 -18.64 -2.40 -9.22
C VAL A 106 -18.74 -1.22 -10.18
N ILE A 107 -17.82 -0.25 -10.10
CA ILE A 107 -17.75 0.91 -11.00
C ILE A 107 -17.84 0.46 -12.46
N THR A 108 -17.00 -0.48 -12.89
CA THR A 108 -17.00 -0.93 -14.30
C THR A 108 -18.30 -1.62 -14.71
N LYS A 109 -18.97 -2.37 -13.82
CA LYS A 109 -20.27 -2.99 -14.08
C LYS A 109 -21.39 -1.96 -14.22
N THR A 110 -21.33 -0.84 -13.49
CA THR A 110 -22.36 0.21 -13.57
C THR A 110 -22.42 0.88 -14.95
N LEU A 111 -21.38 0.76 -15.78
CA LEU A 111 -21.35 1.32 -17.13
C LEU A 111 -22.06 0.43 -18.17
N TYR A 112 -22.72 -0.64 -17.72
CA TYR A 112 -23.54 -1.53 -18.53
C TYR A 112 -24.92 -1.71 -17.91
N LYS A 113 -25.96 -1.81 -18.75
CA LYS A 113 -27.35 -1.93 -18.29
C LYS A 113 -27.58 -3.21 -17.51
N THR A 114 -26.93 -4.29 -17.92
CA THR A 114 -27.13 -5.63 -17.35
C THR A 114 -25.81 -6.34 -17.07
N ASP A 115 -25.80 -7.27 -16.12
CA ASP A 115 -24.64 -8.13 -15.85
C ASP A 115 -24.26 -8.99 -17.06
N ARG A 116 -25.24 -9.35 -17.90
CA ARG A 116 -25.00 -10.12 -19.12
C ARG A 116 -24.18 -9.34 -20.15
N GLU A 117 -24.44 -8.04 -20.30
CA GLU A 117 -23.64 -7.15 -21.14
C GLU A 117 -22.23 -6.99 -20.58
N ALA A 118 -22.14 -6.70 -19.28
CA ALA A 118 -20.86 -6.53 -18.60
C ALA A 118 -19.96 -7.78 -18.71
N ALA A 119 -20.51 -8.98 -18.50
CA ALA A 119 -19.77 -10.24 -18.56
C ALA A 119 -19.23 -10.56 -19.97
N LYS A 120 -19.90 -10.06 -21.02
CA LYS A 120 -19.47 -10.26 -22.42
C LYS A 120 -18.45 -9.24 -22.89
N SER A 121 -18.35 -8.08 -22.21
CA SER A 121 -17.44 -7.00 -22.58
C SER A 121 -15.97 -7.43 -22.58
N LEU A 122 -15.29 -7.21 -23.72
CA LEU A 122 -13.84 -7.42 -23.83
C LEU A 122 -13.06 -6.39 -23.01
N ASP A 123 -13.58 -5.17 -22.87
CA ASP A 123 -12.92 -4.09 -22.13
C ASP A 123 -12.97 -4.35 -20.61
N ILE A 124 -14.08 -4.90 -20.08
CA ILE A 124 -14.10 -5.40 -18.69
C ILE A 124 -13.09 -6.52 -18.50
N LYS A 125 -12.98 -7.48 -19.43
CA LYS A 125 -11.99 -8.56 -19.31
C LYS A 125 -10.55 -8.02 -19.30
N ARG A 126 -10.26 -7.02 -20.12
CA ARG A 126 -8.96 -6.33 -20.15
C ARG A 126 -8.69 -5.59 -18.85
N PHE A 127 -9.66 -4.83 -18.36
CA PHE A 127 -9.57 -4.14 -17.08
C PHE A 127 -9.29 -5.11 -15.92
N LYS A 128 -10.10 -6.18 -15.81
CA LYS A 128 -9.91 -7.24 -14.82
C LYS A 128 -8.53 -7.90 -14.90
N LYS A 129 -8.00 -8.10 -16.11
CA LYS A 129 -6.65 -8.62 -16.31
C LYS A 129 -5.58 -7.64 -15.81
N ALA A 130 -5.75 -6.34 -16.03
CA ALA A 130 -4.81 -5.31 -15.58
C ALA A 130 -4.73 -5.22 -14.05
N ILE A 131 -5.87 -5.34 -13.36
CA ILE A 131 -5.92 -5.25 -11.88
C ILE A 131 -5.71 -6.58 -11.16
N LYS A 132 -5.66 -7.70 -11.90
CA LYS A 132 -5.56 -9.07 -11.36
C LYS A 132 -4.38 -9.27 -10.40
N PRO A 133 -3.15 -8.80 -10.68
CA PRO A 133 -2.01 -9.04 -9.79
C PRO A 133 -2.25 -8.53 -8.37
N LEU A 134 -2.72 -7.27 -8.22
CA LEU A 134 -3.06 -6.74 -6.90
C LEU A 134 -4.23 -7.50 -6.30
N ARG A 135 -5.33 -7.67 -7.04
CA ARG A 135 -6.51 -8.38 -6.53
C ARG A 135 -6.12 -9.71 -5.90
N ASP A 136 -5.36 -10.51 -6.63
CA ASP A 136 -4.96 -11.84 -6.17
C ASP A 136 -4.08 -11.75 -4.91
N GLU A 137 -3.17 -10.76 -4.83
CA GLU A 137 -2.34 -10.50 -3.63
C GLU A 137 -3.17 -10.07 -2.41
N THR A 138 -3.97 -9.00 -2.53
CA THR A 138 -4.77 -8.47 -1.41
C THR A 138 -5.89 -9.40 -0.98
N SER A 139 -6.59 -10.05 -1.92
CA SER A 139 -7.65 -11.00 -1.59
C SER A 139 -7.09 -12.22 -0.89
N MET A 140 -5.91 -12.71 -1.29
CA MET A 140 -5.28 -13.84 -0.59
C MET A 140 -4.94 -13.47 0.85
N ILE A 141 -4.29 -12.32 1.08
CA ILE A 141 -3.96 -11.85 2.44
C ILE A 141 -5.23 -11.65 3.28
N ALA A 142 -6.21 -10.89 2.77
CA ALA A 142 -7.45 -10.59 3.49
C ALA A 142 -8.26 -11.86 3.82
N ASN A 143 -8.32 -12.82 2.89
CA ASN A 143 -9.01 -14.09 3.10
C ASN A 143 -8.28 -14.97 4.12
N THR A 144 -6.94 -15.02 4.11
CA THR A 144 -6.18 -15.73 5.14
C THR A 144 -6.47 -15.16 6.53
N ILE A 145 -6.42 -13.83 6.68
CA ILE A 145 -6.72 -13.19 7.98
C ILE A 145 -8.17 -13.50 8.40
N LYS A 146 -9.13 -13.37 7.48
CA LYS A 146 -10.56 -13.53 7.78
C LYS A 146 -11.00 -14.98 8.01
N HIS A 147 -10.52 -15.93 7.21
CA HIS A 147 -11.09 -17.28 7.13
C HIS A 147 -10.21 -18.37 7.75
N THR A 148 -8.90 -18.14 7.87
CA THR A 148 -7.98 -19.11 8.49
C THR A 148 -7.52 -18.67 9.87
N HIS A 149 -8.15 -17.64 10.44
CA HIS A 149 -7.73 -16.98 11.68
C HIS A 149 -6.26 -16.56 11.69
N GLY A 150 -5.68 -16.32 10.50
CA GLY A 150 -4.31 -15.86 10.38
C GLY A 150 -4.16 -14.50 11.06
N ARG A 151 -3.06 -14.31 11.80
CA ARG A 151 -2.71 -13.01 12.39
C ARG A 151 -1.53 -12.42 11.66
N LEU A 152 -1.48 -11.10 11.61
CA LEU A 152 -0.27 -10.38 11.25
C LEU A 152 0.69 -10.42 12.43
N ARG A 153 1.95 -10.79 12.18
CA ARG A 153 3.01 -10.81 13.17
C ARG A 153 4.14 -9.89 12.77
N ILE A 154 4.58 -9.09 13.73
CA ILE A 154 5.61 -8.09 13.54
C ILE A 154 6.98 -8.72 13.74
N TYR A 155 7.85 -8.48 12.77
CA TYR A 155 9.28 -8.73 12.82
C TYR A 155 10.00 -7.39 12.98
N GLN A 156 10.98 -7.33 13.89
CA GLN A 156 11.82 -6.15 14.07
C GLN A 156 13.28 -6.53 14.03
N THR A 157 14.11 -5.63 13.50
CA THR A 157 15.56 -5.80 13.55
C THR A 157 16.27 -4.46 13.65
N GLU A 158 17.42 -4.45 14.31
CA GLU A 158 18.31 -3.30 14.35
C GLU A 158 19.16 -3.23 13.07
N LEU A 159 19.39 -2.01 12.58
CA LEU A 159 20.31 -1.73 11.49
C LEU A 159 21.28 -0.65 11.97
N GLY A 160 22.55 -1.04 12.13
CA GLY A 160 23.66 -0.09 12.15
C GLY A 160 24.08 0.21 10.72
N HIS A 161 24.06 1.47 10.28
CA HIS A 161 24.48 1.86 8.93
C HIS A 161 25.08 3.27 8.92
N ALA A 162 26.34 3.39 8.48
CA ALA A 162 27.09 4.64 8.43
C ALA A 162 27.04 5.42 9.76
N GLY A 163 27.33 4.76 10.88
CA GLY A 163 27.31 5.37 12.22
C GLY A 163 25.93 5.70 12.79
N ASN A 164 24.85 5.39 12.07
CA ASN A 164 23.48 5.55 12.56
C ASN A 164 22.92 4.19 12.98
N ILE A 165 22.21 4.15 14.10
CA ILE A 165 21.44 2.98 14.52
C ILE A 165 19.97 3.29 14.31
N THR A 166 19.28 2.41 13.59
CA THR A 166 17.84 2.48 13.38
C THR A 166 17.21 1.11 13.51
N ARG A 167 15.89 1.05 13.48
CA ARG A 167 15.11 -0.18 13.59
C ARG A 167 14.32 -0.38 12.30
N LEU A 168 14.28 -1.59 11.79
CA LEU A 168 13.48 -1.96 10.62
C LEU A 168 12.29 -2.79 11.09
N VAL A 169 11.14 -2.59 10.46
CA VAL A 169 9.87 -3.23 10.83
C VAL A 169 9.32 -3.98 9.62
N GLY A 170 9.10 -5.26 9.81
CA GLY A 170 8.51 -6.15 8.83
C GLY A 170 7.33 -6.87 9.43
N PHE A 171 6.62 -7.62 8.60
CA PHE A 171 5.58 -8.49 9.04
C PHE A 171 5.48 -9.75 8.18
N PHE A 172 4.81 -10.75 8.73
CA PHE A 172 4.33 -11.90 7.98
C PHE A 172 2.91 -12.25 8.46
N ILE A 173 2.20 -13.03 7.65
CA ILE A 173 0.87 -13.54 7.96
C ILE A 173 1.02 -14.97 8.44
N GLU A 174 0.43 -15.28 9.59
CA GLU A 174 0.43 -16.63 10.13
C GLU A 174 -0.36 -17.60 9.26
N GLY A 175 0.16 -18.82 9.18
CA GLY A 175 -0.56 -20.01 8.78
C GLY A 175 -0.21 -21.15 9.71
N TRP A 176 -0.73 -22.33 9.36
CA TRP A 176 -0.49 -23.57 10.09
C TRP A 176 0.40 -24.49 9.26
N GLU A 177 1.52 -24.92 9.82
CA GLU A 177 2.45 -25.83 9.16
C GLU A 177 3.02 -26.82 10.18
N ASN A 178 2.99 -28.12 9.86
CA ASN A 178 3.58 -29.19 10.67
C ASN A 178 3.20 -29.18 12.17
N GLY A 179 1.96 -28.79 12.49
CA GLY A 179 1.45 -28.77 13.86
C GLY A 179 1.83 -27.53 14.67
N GLY A 180 2.34 -26.48 14.02
CA GLY A 180 2.65 -25.20 14.65
C GLY A 180 2.27 -23.99 13.81
N ILE A 181 2.38 -22.82 14.45
CA ILE A 181 2.26 -21.53 13.79
C ILE A 181 3.53 -21.27 12.98
N ALA A 182 3.39 -20.89 11.72
CA ALA A 182 4.49 -20.52 10.83
C ALA A 182 4.04 -19.43 9.84
N PRO A 183 4.94 -18.81 9.07
CA PRO A 183 4.54 -17.99 7.93
C PRO A 183 3.65 -18.80 6.97
N HIS A 184 2.52 -18.22 6.57
CA HIS A 184 1.57 -18.89 5.68
C HIS A 184 2.24 -19.32 4.36
N PRO A 185 2.23 -20.62 4.01
CA PRO A 185 3.12 -21.19 3.00
C PRO A 185 2.91 -20.61 1.59
N LEU A 186 1.68 -20.24 1.24
CA LEU A 186 1.40 -19.63 -0.07
C LEU A 186 1.77 -18.15 -0.12
N LEU A 187 1.53 -17.41 0.96
CA LEU A 187 1.78 -15.96 1.04
C LEU A 187 3.28 -15.67 1.13
N HIS A 188 4.01 -16.58 1.77
CA HIS A 188 5.44 -16.48 2.03
C HIS A 188 6.25 -17.44 1.15
N SER A 189 5.66 -17.90 0.05
CA SER A 189 6.34 -18.74 -0.95
C SER A 189 7.43 -17.96 -1.71
N GLY A 190 8.37 -18.67 -2.32
CA GLY A 190 9.43 -18.06 -3.14
C GLY A 190 10.44 -17.24 -2.35
N GLY A 191 10.64 -17.55 -1.05
CA GLY A 191 11.60 -16.88 -0.18
C GLY A 191 11.09 -15.60 0.46
N LYS A 192 9.82 -15.22 0.23
CA LYS A 192 9.19 -14.00 0.78
C LYS A 192 8.73 -14.16 2.23
N THR A 193 9.67 -14.45 3.13
CA THR A 193 9.34 -14.83 4.51
C THR A 193 8.87 -13.63 5.34
N VAL A 194 9.52 -12.48 5.20
CA VAL A 194 9.14 -11.22 5.86
C VAL A 194 8.97 -10.11 4.83
N ILE A 195 7.88 -9.35 4.95
CA ILE A 195 7.54 -8.21 4.11
C ILE A 195 7.82 -6.93 4.90
N SER A 196 8.57 -5.99 4.32
CA SER A 196 8.76 -4.66 4.94
C SER A 196 7.44 -3.89 5.00
N VAL A 197 7.14 -3.31 6.16
CA VAL A 197 5.91 -2.53 6.33
C VAL A 197 5.90 -1.32 5.39
N THR A 198 7.01 -0.61 5.28
CA THR A 198 7.13 0.57 4.40
C THR A 198 7.00 0.22 2.93
N SER A 199 7.67 -0.85 2.47
CA SER A 199 7.46 -1.40 1.12
C SER A 199 6.00 -1.72 0.84
N PHE A 200 5.32 -2.40 1.77
CA PHE A 200 3.93 -2.79 1.60
C PHE A 200 3.01 -1.57 1.44
N LEU A 201 3.16 -0.56 2.30
CA LEU A 201 2.36 0.66 2.20
C LEU A 201 2.62 1.42 0.89
N TRP A 202 3.88 1.52 0.45
CA TRP A 202 4.20 2.06 -0.88
C TRP A 202 3.61 1.22 -2.01
N ASN A 203 3.57 -0.11 -1.84
CA ASN A 203 3.02 -1.03 -2.82
C ASN A 203 1.52 -0.78 -2.99
N VAL A 204 0.79 -0.60 -1.88
CA VAL A 204 -0.63 -0.24 -1.86
C VAL A 204 -0.89 1.07 -2.60
N LEU A 205 -0.16 2.17 -2.31
CA LEU A 205 -0.35 3.43 -3.04
C LEU A 205 0.05 3.33 -4.52
N THR A 206 1.09 2.55 -4.82
CA THR A 206 1.53 2.33 -6.21
C THR A 206 0.41 1.65 -6.99
N TYR A 207 -0.20 0.62 -6.40
CA TYR A 207 -1.29 -0.07 -7.03
C TYR A 207 -2.54 0.79 -7.20
N VAL A 208 -2.86 1.67 -6.26
CA VAL A 208 -3.93 2.66 -6.45
C VAL A 208 -3.69 3.51 -7.70
N GLY A 209 -2.44 3.97 -7.91
CA GLY A 209 -2.05 4.69 -9.12
C GLY A 209 -2.18 3.84 -10.38
N GLU A 210 -1.65 2.61 -10.37
CA GLU A 210 -1.72 1.67 -11.50
C GLU A 210 -3.18 1.31 -11.87
N MET A 211 -4.04 1.08 -10.87
CA MET A 211 -5.47 0.83 -11.05
C MET A 211 -6.21 2.05 -11.59
N SER A 212 -5.81 3.26 -11.17
CA SER A 212 -6.34 4.50 -11.70
C SER A 212 -6.07 4.64 -13.20
N VAL A 213 -4.85 4.29 -13.64
CA VAL A 213 -4.49 4.24 -15.07
C VAL A 213 -5.35 3.22 -15.80
N ALA A 214 -5.47 2.00 -15.28
CA ALA A 214 -6.29 0.95 -15.89
C ALA A 214 -7.77 1.37 -16.03
N LEU A 215 -8.30 2.07 -15.02
CA LEU A 215 -9.67 2.58 -15.04
C LEU A 215 -9.84 3.69 -16.10
N ALA A 216 -8.91 4.63 -16.19
CA ALA A 216 -8.94 5.68 -17.22
C ALA A 216 -8.89 5.11 -18.63
N GLU A 217 -8.02 4.11 -18.87
CA GLU A 217 -7.95 3.41 -20.15
C GLU A 217 -9.26 2.70 -20.48
N PHE A 218 -9.88 2.05 -19.50
CA PHE A 218 -11.17 1.40 -19.66
C PHE A 218 -12.26 2.40 -20.04
N LEU A 219 -12.39 3.51 -19.30
CA LEU A 219 -13.38 4.57 -19.55
C LEU A 219 -13.21 5.19 -20.95
N THR A 220 -11.96 5.41 -21.36
CA THR A 220 -11.62 5.93 -22.69
C THR A 220 -12.05 4.95 -23.78
N ARG A 221 -11.76 3.65 -23.62
CA ARG A 221 -12.09 2.62 -24.63
C ARG A 221 -13.58 2.48 -24.89
N ILE A 222 -14.40 2.62 -23.86
CA ILE A 222 -15.86 2.55 -24.00
C ILE A 222 -16.49 3.92 -24.29
N ASN A 223 -15.68 4.95 -24.51
CA ASN A 223 -16.10 6.32 -24.80
C ASN A 223 -17.04 6.93 -23.73
N ALA A 224 -16.85 6.54 -22.46
CA ALA A 224 -17.71 6.95 -21.34
C ALA A 224 -17.34 8.32 -20.76
N SER A 225 -16.09 8.75 -20.92
CA SER A 225 -15.56 10.03 -20.44
C SER A 225 -15.40 11.02 -21.60
N ASP A 226 -15.58 12.30 -21.31
CA ASP A 226 -15.26 13.39 -22.22
C ASP A 226 -13.80 13.85 -21.98
N PRO A 227 -12.89 13.71 -22.96
CA PRO A 227 -11.50 14.14 -22.80
C PRO A 227 -11.33 15.67 -22.82
N ASP A 228 -12.33 16.43 -23.31
CA ASP A 228 -12.26 17.89 -23.41
C ASP A 228 -12.75 18.58 -22.13
N VAL A 229 -13.46 17.84 -21.27
CA VAL A 229 -13.97 18.29 -19.96
C VAL A 229 -13.12 17.72 -18.85
N VAL A 230 -11.81 18.03 -18.81
CA VAL A 230 -10.94 17.60 -17.70
C VAL A 230 -10.81 18.73 -16.69
N ASP A 231 -11.71 18.74 -15.71
CA ASP A 231 -11.45 19.49 -14.49
C ASP A 231 -10.27 18.85 -13.76
N VAL A 232 -9.28 19.67 -13.43
CA VAL A 232 -8.13 19.25 -12.63
C VAL A 232 -8.64 18.88 -11.23
N CYS A 233 -8.86 17.58 -11.01
CA CYS A 233 -9.31 17.09 -9.72
C CYS A 233 -8.11 16.98 -8.76
N ASP A 234 -8.12 17.72 -7.65
CA ASP A 234 -7.11 17.51 -6.61
C ASP A 234 -7.34 16.18 -5.88
N THR A 235 -6.25 15.53 -5.47
CA THR A 235 -6.29 14.29 -4.67
C THR A 235 -5.58 14.50 -3.34
N PRO A 236 -6.15 15.32 -2.43
CA PRO A 236 -5.47 15.69 -1.20
C PRO A 236 -5.13 14.48 -0.33
N ASN A 237 -6.01 13.47 -0.27
CA ASN A 237 -5.78 12.26 0.50
C ASN A 237 -4.61 11.43 -0.04
N PHE A 238 -4.53 11.26 -1.37
CA PHE A 238 -3.44 10.51 -2.00
C PHE A 238 -2.10 11.21 -1.84
N ARG A 239 -2.07 12.54 -2.05
CA ARG A 239 -0.88 13.38 -1.80
C ARG A 239 -0.46 13.24 -0.34
N LYS A 240 -1.37 13.46 0.61
CA LYS A 240 -1.10 13.35 2.05
C LYS A 240 -0.52 11.98 2.41
N ALA A 241 -1.11 10.88 1.93
CA ALA A 241 -0.60 9.54 2.20
C ALA A 241 0.82 9.34 1.63
N ALA A 242 1.08 9.81 0.41
CA ALA A 242 2.41 9.73 -0.20
C ALA A 242 3.45 10.58 0.55
N MET A 243 3.09 11.79 1.00
CA MET A 243 3.97 12.64 1.82
C MET A 243 4.28 11.98 3.16
N LYS A 244 3.28 11.38 3.81
CA LYS A 244 3.47 10.62 5.05
C LYS A 244 4.39 9.42 4.89
N LEU A 245 4.31 8.70 3.77
CA LEU A 245 5.26 7.62 3.50
C LEU A 245 6.67 8.12 3.14
N ALA A 246 6.78 9.27 2.49
CA ALA A 246 8.07 9.87 2.15
C ALA A 246 8.89 10.29 3.40
N ARG A 247 8.20 10.51 4.52
CA ARG A 247 8.79 10.76 5.85
C ARG A 247 9.42 9.52 6.49
N LEU A 248 9.19 8.32 5.95
CA LEU A 248 9.64 7.06 6.53
C LEU A 248 10.90 6.50 5.83
N PRO A 249 11.69 5.67 6.52
CA PRO A 249 12.83 4.98 5.92
C PRO A 249 12.41 4.06 4.77
N LEU A 250 13.17 4.11 3.66
CA LEU A 250 12.97 3.23 2.52
C LEU A 250 13.84 1.98 2.59
N TYR A 251 13.23 0.81 2.78
CA TYR A 251 13.92 -0.48 2.83
C TYR A 251 12.97 -1.59 2.39
N SER A 252 13.52 -2.77 2.14
CA SER A 252 12.78 -3.99 1.82
C SER A 252 13.45 -5.18 2.50
N PHE A 253 12.65 -6.17 2.88
CA PHE A 253 13.14 -7.45 3.37
C PHE A 253 13.13 -8.40 2.18
N ASP A 254 12.38 -9.51 2.28
CA ASP A 254 12.30 -10.49 1.20
C ASP A 254 11.45 -10.02 0.01
N ASP A 255 10.67 -8.95 0.23
CA ASP A 255 9.84 -8.30 -0.77
C ASP A 255 10.65 -7.50 -1.81
N ASP A 256 9.99 -7.17 -2.92
CA ASP A 256 10.51 -6.27 -3.94
C ASP A 256 9.85 -4.91 -3.77
N HIS A 257 10.63 -3.87 -3.46
CA HIS A 257 10.09 -2.52 -3.36
C HIS A 257 9.36 -2.13 -4.66
N PRO A 258 8.17 -1.51 -4.61
CA PRO A 258 7.43 -1.08 -5.81
C PRO A 258 8.22 -0.13 -6.71
N PHE A 259 9.26 0.52 -6.18
CA PHE A 259 10.12 1.43 -6.93
C PHE A 259 10.96 0.71 -8.01
N ARG A 260 11.06 -0.63 -7.91
CA ARG A 260 11.63 -1.46 -8.98
C ARG A 260 10.78 -1.42 -10.25
N ARG A 261 9.46 -1.28 -10.15
CA ARG A 261 8.54 -1.26 -11.31
C ARG A 261 8.02 0.14 -11.66
N VAL A 262 7.80 1.01 -10.67
CA VAL A 262 7.23 2.36 -10.85
C VAL A 262 8.19 3.41 -10.32
N ARG A 263 8.31 4.55 -11.01
CA ARG A 263 9.07 5.70 -10.52
C ARG A 263 8.13 6.67 -9.81
N TRP A 264 8.40 6.93 -8.53
CA TRP A 264 7.75 7.99 -7.78
C TRP A 264 8.55 9.30 -7.89
N VAL A 265 7.87 10.39 -8.19
CA VAL A 265 8.46 11.73 -8.28
C VAL A 265 7.68 12.65 -7.36
N ILE A 266 8.31 13.12 -6.28
CA ILE A 266 7.72 14.10 -5.38
C ILE A 266 8.35 15.45 -5.74
N LYS A 267 7.52 16.42 -6.12
CA LYS A 267 7.93 17.79 -6.44
C LYS A 267 7.45 18.72 -5.33
N PRO A 268 8.11 18.74 -4.16
CA PRO A 268 7.63 19.53 -3.05
C PRO A 268 7.94 21.01 -3.27
N ASP A 269 6.96 21.88 -3.02
CA ASP A 269 7.19 23.30 -2.75
C ASP A 269 7.75 23.48 -1.33
N ASP A 270 7.93 24.73 -0.89
CA ASP A 270 8.52 25.00 0.43
C ASP A 270 7.64 24.47 1.58
N GLU A 271 6.31 24.55 1.46
CA GLU A 271 5.38 24.03 2.46
C GLU A 271 5.44 22.50 2.51
N MET A 272 5.38 21.82 1.37
CA MET A 272 5.51 20.37 1.27
C MET A 272 6.88 19.87 1.72
N ARG A 273 7.95 20.66 1.56
CA ARG A 273 9.28 20.30 2.08
C ARG A 273 9.27 20.24 3.60
N VAL A 274 8.66 21.23 4.25
CA VAL A 274 8.48 21.21 5.71
C VAL A 274 7.59 20.02 6.12
N GLU A 275 6.52 19.75 5.36
CA GLU A 275 5.66 18.57 5.60
C GLU A 275 6.37 17.23 5.34
N ALA A 276 7.40 17.18 4.49
CA ALA A 276 8.16 15.96 4.19
C ALA A 276 9.26 15.68 5.22
N ASP A 277 9.66 16.66 6.03
CA ASP A 277 10.79 16.52 6.93
C ASP A 277 10.39 15.82 8.23
N SER A 278 10.88 14.60 8.41
CA SER A 278 10.75 13.84 9.67
C SER A 278 12.04 13.81 10.48
N GLY A 279 13.17 14.23 9.89
CA GLY A 279 14.51 13.99 10.45
C GLY A 279 14.92 12.51 10.52
N ILE A 280 14.08 11.55 10.13
CA ILE A 280 14.36 10.12 10.29
C ILE A 280 15.34 9.67 9.20
N TYR A 281 16.44 9.04 9.61
CA TYR A 281 17.44 8.49 8.69
C TYR A 281 16.85 7.42 7.77
N GLY A 282 17.05 7.60 6.46
CA GLY A 282 16.47 6.80 5.39
C GLY A 282 15.23 7.39 4.73
N SER A 283 14.71 8.51 5.22
CA SER A 283 13.55 9.24 4.65
C SER A 283 13.93 10.05 3.40
N LEU A 284 12.94 10.73 2.79
CA LEU A 284 13.13 11.57 1.59
C LEU A 284 14.18 12.67 1.77
N LEU A 285 14.11 13.39 2.90
CA LEU A 285 14.98 14.53 3.17
C LEU A 285 16.22 14.16 3.99
N THR A 286 16.14 13.11 4.81
CA THR A 286 17.29 12.56 5.55
C THR A 286 17.68 11.21 4.95
N ARG A 287 18.20 11.22 3.72
CA ARG A 287 18.45 10.02 2.91
C ARG A 287 19.47 9.08 3.54
N TRP A 288 19.38 7.80 3.21
CA TRP A 288 20.45 6.84 3.50
C TRP A 288 21.79 7.32 2.95
N SER A 289 22.85 7.16 3.75
CA SER A 289 24.22 7.37 3.29
C SER A 289 24.55 6.49 2.09
N LYS A 290 25.48 6.95 1.24
CA LYS A 290 26.03 6.15 0.14
C LYS A 290 26.99 5.04 0.61
N SER A 291 27.33 5.02 1.90
CA SER A 291 28.18 4.01 2.51
C SER A 291 27.73 2.58 2.19
N SER A 292 28.69 1.66 2.15
CA SER A 292 28.46 0.21 2.16
C SER A 292 28.52 -0.38 3.57
N ASP A 293 28.87 0.43 4.57
CA ASP A 293 28.96 0.03 5.98
C ASP A 293 27.56 -0.14 6.56
N GLY A 294 27.12 -1.39 6.68
CA GLY A 294 25.84 -1.75 7.25
C GLY A 294 25.92 -3.11 7.95
N GLN A 295 25.33 -3.20 9.14
CA GLN A 295 25.24 -4.41 9.93
C GLN A 295 23.83 -4.58 10.48
N ILE A 296 23.27 -5.77 10.28
CA ILE A 296 22.05 -6.18 10.95
C ILE A 296 22.40 -6.59 12.38
N GLY A 297 21.76 -5.93 13.34
CA GLY A 297 21.91 -6.19 14.75
C GLY A 297 20.93 -7.26 15.24
N ARG A 298 20.42 -7.06 16.46
CA ARG A 298 19.45 -7.98 17.04
C ARG A 298 18.15 -7.96 16.27
N SER A 299 17.48 -9.11 16.24
CA SER A 299 16.13 -9.26 15.67
C SER A 299 15.18 -9.85 16.71
N ILE A 300 13.93 -9.43 16.70
CA ILE A 300 12.85 -10.00 17.51
C ILE A 300 11.61 -10.23 16.67
N VAL A 301 10.82 -11.24 17.04
CA VAL A 301 9.49 -11.47 16.47
C VAL A 301 8.48 -11.41 17.60
N LEU A 302 7.44 -10.60 17.39
CA LEU A 302 6.44 -10.31 18.40
C LEU A 302 5.28 -11.28 18.24
N TYR A 303 5.18 -12.23 19.18
CA TYR A 303 4.06 -13.17 19.28
C TYR A 303 3.21 -12.85 20.51
N ALA A 304 1.89 -12.85 20.30
CA ALA A 304 0.92 -12.99 21.37
C ALA A 304 0.46 -14.44 21.38
N GLY A 305 0.78 -15.16 22.46
CA GLY A 305 0.36 -16.54 22.66
C GLY A 305 -1.15 -16.66 22.83
N ASP A 306 -1.70 -17.77 22.36
CA ASP A 306 -3.12 -18.13 22.51
C ASP A 306 -3.38 -19.04 23.72
N GLY A 307 -2.33 -19.38 24.48
CA GLY A 307 -2.37 -20.30 25.62
C GLY A 307 -2.49 -21.79 25.24
N ALA A 308 -2.53 -22.13 23.96
CA ALA A 308 -2.75 -23.50 23.47
C ALA A 308 -1.65 -23.99 22.51
N THR A 309 -1.16 -23.12 21.64
CA THR A 309 -0.14 -23.44 20.65
C THR A 309 1.22 -23.65 21.31
N LYS A 310 1.85 -24.79 21.01
CA LYS A 310 3.14 -25.19 21.60
C LYS A 310 4.33 -25.03 20.66
N MET A 311 4.08 -24.89 19.36
CA MET A 311 5.12 -24.80 18.34
C MET A 311 4.93 -23.54 17.51
N ILE A 312 5.98 -22.71 17.49
CA ILE A 312 6.02 -21.46 16.74
C ILE A 312 7.31 -21.46 15.93
N ARG A 313 7.21 -21.35 14.60
CA ARG A 313 8.34 -21.17 13.72
C ARG A 313 8.58 -19.67 13.52
N ILE A 314 9.74 -19.22 14.01
CA ILE A 314 10.16 -17.82 13.89
C ILE A 314 10.51 -17.53 12.42
N ALA A 315 9.92 -16.46 11.89
CA ALA A 315 10.21 -15.95 10.57
C ALA A 315 11.49 -15.10 10.62
N HIS A 316 12.43 -15.37 9.72
CA HIS A 316 13.61 -14.52 9.51
C HIS A 316 13.68 -14.12 8.03
N PRO A 317 13.96 -12.85 7.72
CA PRO A 317 14.20 -12.45 6.35
C PRO A 317 15.47 -13.11 5.82
N THR A 318 15.43 -13.54 4.57
CA THR A 318 16.60 -14.05 3.84
C THR A 318 17.46 -12.93 3.27
N LYS A 319 16.86 -11.75 3.03
CA LYS A 319 17.53 -10.55 2.55
C LYS A 319 16.96 -9.31 3.22
N ALA A 320 17.81 -8.29 3.37
CA ALA A 320 17.42 -6.93 3.74
C ALA A 320 18.15 -5.96 2.82
N SER A 321 17.45 -4.96 2.31
CA SER A 321 18.01 -3.97 1.39
C SER A 321 17.49 -2.58 1.71
N ILE A 322 18.36 -1.58 1.62
CA ILE A 322 18.00 -0.17 1.70
C ILE A 322 17.71 0.36 0.29
N ASN A 323 16.65 1.15 0.14
CA ASN A 323 16.32 1.80 -1.13
C ASN A 323 16.57 3.30 -0.98
N ARG A 324 17.21 3.92 -1.98
CA ARG A 324 17.57 5.35 -1.93
C ARG A 324 16.60 6.17 -2.77
N TRP A 325 16.33 7.39 -2.31
CA TRP A 325 15.74 8.42 -3.14
C TRP A 325 16.83 8.99 -4.06
N ASP A 326 16.62 8.83 -5.37
CA ASP A 326 17.46 9.43 -6.41
C ASP A 326 16.85 10.76 -6.87
#